data_AF-A0A2E8R1V5-F1
#
_entry.id   AF-A0A2E8R1V5-F1
#
_cell.length_a   1.000
_cell.length_b   1.000
_cell.length_c   1.000
_cell.angle_alpha   90.00
_cell.angle_beta   90.00
_cell.angle_gamma   90.00
#
_symmetry.space_group_name_H-M   'P 1'
#
loop_
_entity.id
_entity.type
_entity.pdbx_description
1 polymer ?
#
loop_
_entity_poly.entity_id
_entity_poly.type
_entity_poly.pdbx_seq_one_letter_code
_entity_poly.pdbx_strand_id
1 'polypeptide(L)'
;GAAARFLAQEAGQRWTNLPGWTAILAVNILGAALRLGLIGHVDSQTILGRVHPVIEEVFATEPPPLDQIHAYAPAADIAMMRHETQESRLFYN
;
A
#
# COMPACT_ATOMS: atom_id res chain seq x y z
N GLY A 1 17.24 -23.45 9.26
CA GLY A 1 17.80 -24.22 8.14
C GLY A 1 18.28 -23.27 7.06
N ALA A 2 19.41 -23.56 6.40
CA ALA A 2 19.99 -22.71 5.35
C ALA A 2 18.99 -22.32 4.25
N ALA A 3 18.06 -23.22 3.91
CA ALA A 3 16.95 -22.95 2.98
C ALA A 3 15.99 -21.84 3.45
N ALA A 4 15.66 -21.76 4.75
CA ALA A 4 14.81 -20.69 5.28
C ALA A 4 15.52 -19.33 5.27
N ARG A 5 16.86 -19.33 5.43
CA ARG A 5 17.68 -18.12 5.30
C ARG A 5 17.83 -17.68 3.84
N PHE A 6 17.98 -18.63 2.92
CA PHE A 6 17.98 -18.36 1.48
C PHE A 6 16.64 -17.80 1.00
N LEU A 7 15.52 -18.40 1.40
CA LEU A 7 14.18 -17.87 1.11
C LEU A 7 13.94 -16.50 1.75
N ALA A 8 14.44 -16.26 2.96
CA ALA A 8 14.37 -14.94 3.59
C ALA A 8 15.26 -13.91 2.89
N GLN A 9 16.41 -14.33 2.35
CA GLN A 9 17.34 -13.48 1.60
C GLN A 9 16.83 -13.17 0.18
N GLU A 10 16.28 -14.16 -0.53
CA GLU A 10 15.55 -13.95 -1.79
C GLU A 10 14.31 -13.10 -1.57
N ALA A 11 13.54 -13.35 -0.51
CA ALA A 11 12.42 -12.50 -0.14
C ALA A 11 12.90 -11.07 0.12
N GLY A 12 14.00 -10.90 0.87
CA GLY A 12 14.63 -9.59 1.11
C GLY A 12 15.10 -8.90 -0.17
N GLN A 13 15.72 -9.62 -1.11
CA GLN A 13 16.11 -9.08 -2.41
C GLN A 13 14.92 -8.72 -3.30
N ARG A 14 13.80 -9.45 -3.18
CA ARG A 14 12.54 -9.12 -3.84
C ARG A 14 12.07 -7.73 -3.46
N TRP A 15 12.20 -7.33 -2.18
CA TRP A 15 11.86 -5.97 -1.73
C TRP A 15 12.83 -4.87 -2.19
N THR A 16 14.00 -5.20 -2.76
CA THR A 16 15.08 -4.21 -2.99
C THR A 16 15.16 -3.65 -4.40
N ASN A 17 14.26 -4.01 -5.31
CA ASN A 17 14.31 -3.50 -6.69
C ASN A 17 13.62 -2.14 -6.85
N LEU A 18 12.72 -1.79 -5.93
CA LEU A 18 12.02 -0.51 -5.96
C LEU A 18 12.55 0.41 -4.86
N PRO A 19 12.60 1.74 -5.11
CA PRO A 19 12.91 2.69 -4.05
C PRO A 19 11.94 2.54 -2.86
N GLY A 20 12.43 2.61 -1.63
CA GLY A 20 11.59 2.39 -0.43
C GLY A 20 10.38 3.33 -0.31
N TRP A 21 10.34 4.44 -1.05
CA TRP A 21 9.19 5.34 -1.10
C TRP A 21 7.96 4.77 -1.83
N THR A 22 8.13 3.75 -2.67
CA THR A 22 7.03 3.18 -3.48
C THR A 22 5.95 2.52 -2.64
N ALA A 23 6.31 1.99 -1.47
CA ALA A 23 5.38 1.32 -0.57
C ALA A 23 4.73 2.24 0.48
N ILE A 24 5.10 3.53 0.55
CA ILE A 24 4.66 4.45 1.61
C ILE A 24 3.13 4.55 1.68
N LEU A 25 2.45 4.62 0.53
CA LEU A 25 1.00 4.68 0.48
C LEU A 25 0.37 3.45 1.13
N ALA A 26 0.83 2.25 0.77
CA ALA A 26 0.33 1.00 1.33
C ALA A 26 0.58 0.93 2.84
N VAL A 27 1.77 1.32 3.29
CA VAL A 27 2.12 1.35 4.72
C VAL A 27 1.24 2.33 5.50
N ASN A 28 0.94 3.51 4.94
CA ASN A 28 0.07 4.50 5.58
C ASN A 28 -1.37 3.99 5.73
N ILE A 29 -1.91 3.36 4.68
CA ILE A 29 -3.26 2.76 4.71
C ILE A 29 -3.32 1.60 5.72
N LEU A 30 -2.33 0.70 5.72
CA LEU A 30 -2.23 -0.39 6.70
C LEU A 30 -2.08 0.13 8.13
N GLY A 31 -1.29 1.20 8.32
CA GLY A 31 -1.16 1.89 9.59
C GLY A 31 -2.47 2.51 10.06
N ALA A 32 -3.31 3.00 9.14
CA ALA A 32 -4.65 3.48 9.47
C ALA A 32 -5.57 2.33 9.89
N ALA A 33 -5.57 1.21 9.15
CA ALA A 33 -6.36 0.03 9.47
C ALA A 33 -6.01 -0.56 10.85
N LEU A 34 -4.72 -0.59 11.20
CA LEU A 34 -4.25 -0.99 12.54
C LEU A 34 -4.82 -0.10 13.65
N ARG A 35 -4.77 1.23 13.48
CA ARG A 35 -5.27 2.18 14.49
C ARG A 35 -6.79 2.18 14.62
N LEU A 36 -7.49 1.80 13.56
CA LEU A 36 -8.93 1.55 13.59
C LEU A 36 -9.28 0.17 14.17
N GLY A 37 -8.29 -0.67 14.50
CA GLY A 37 -8.49 -2.00 15.06
C GLY A 37 -9.05 -3.02 14.05
N LEU A 38 -8.96 -2.74 12.74
CA LEU A 38 -9.54 -3.59 11.69
C LEU A 38 -8.69 -4.83 11.40
N ILE A 39 -7.38 -4.74 11.61
CA ILE A 39 -6.40 -5.79 11.34
C ILE A 39 -5.34 -5.84 12.43
N GLY A 40 -4.63 -6.97 12.56
CA GLY A 40 -3.46 -7.12 13.41
C GLY A 40 -2.13 -6.81 12.70
N HIS A 41 -1.03 -6.73 13.46
CA HIS A 41 0.31 -6.52 12.89
C HIS A 41 0.74 -7.64 11.94
N VAL A 42 0.39 -8.89 12.25
CA VAL A 42 0.68 -10.04 11.38
C VAL A 42 -0.09 -9.94 10.06
N ASP A 43 -1.36 -9.54 10.12
CA ASP A 43 -2.18 -9.32 8.93
C ASP A 43 -1.60 -8.19 8.08
N SER A 44 -1.17 -7.10 8.72
CA SER A 44 -0.53 -5.97 8.04
C SER A 44 0.72 -6.39 7.26
N GLN A 45 1.63 -7.16 7.88
CA GLN A 45 2.82 -7.68 7.18
C GLN A 45 2.45 -8.64 6.04
N THR A 46 1.43 -9.48 6.25
CA THR A 46 0.93 -10.42 5.23
C THR A 46 0.35 -9.67 4.03
N ILE A 47 -0.47 -8.65 4.27
CA ILE A 47 -1.06 -7.82 3.22
C ILE A 47 0.03 -7.05 2.49
N LEU A 48 0.97 -6.43 3.21
CA LEU A 48 2.09 -5.71 2.61
C LEU A 48 2.88 -6.61 1.65
N GLY A 49 3.19 -7.84 2.07
CA GLY A 49 3.86 -8.83 1.21
C GLY A 49 3.07 -9.25 -0.03
N ARG A 50 1.74 -9.23 0.04
CA ARG A 50 0.86 -9.50 -1.11
C ARG A 50 0.71 -8.29 -2.05
N VAL A 51 0.79 -7.08 -1.51
CA VAL A 51 0.70 -5.83 -2.29
C VAL A 51 2.00 -5.54 -3.03
N HIS A 52 3.15 -5.94 -2.48
CA HIS A 52 4.46 -5.72 -3.10
C HIS A 52 4.53 -6.10 -4.60
N PRO A 53 4.16 -7.32 -5.04
CA PRO A 53 4.21 -7.66 -6.46
C PRO A 53 3.28 -6.80 -7.33
N VAL A 54 2.16 -6.30 -6.79
CA VAL A 54 1.26 -5.38 -7.51
C VAL A 54 1.95 -4.03 -7.72
N ILE A 55 2.68 -3.54 -6.72
CA ILE A 55 3.48 -2.31 -6.85
C ILE A 55 4.55 -2.52 -7.93
N GLU A 56 5.27 -3.66 -7.91
CA GLU A 56 6.25 -3.99 -8.96
C GLU A 56 5.64 -3.99 -10.36
N GLU A 57 4.45 -4.57 -10.53
CA GLU A 57 3.74 -4.60 -11.82
C GLU A 57 3.35 -3.20 -12.31
N VAL A 58 2.85 -2.35 -11.40
CA VAL A 58 2.49 -0.95 -11.74
C VAL A 58 3.72 -0.16 -12.16
N PHE A 59 4.85 -0.31 -11.45
CA PHE A 59 6.10 0.39 -11.79
C PHE A 59 6.80 -0.17 -13.04
N ALA A 60 6.52 -1.41 -13.42
CA ALA A 60 7.00 -1.99 -14.68
C ALA A 60 6.21 -1.49 -15.90
N THR A 61 5.06 -0.86 -15.69
CA THR A 61 4.21 -0.32 -16.76
C THR A 61 4.69 1.07 -17.16
N GLU A 62 4.77 1.34 -18.46
CA GLU A 62 5.10 2.68 -18.97
C GLU A 62 4.01 3.68 -18.59
N PRO A 63 4.36 4.85 -18.02
CA PRO A 63 3.35 5.84 -17.65
C PRO A 63 2.64 6.37 -18.91
N PRO A 64 1.32 6.63 -18.84
CA PRO A 64 0.61 7.22 -19.95
C PRO A 64 1.12 8.66 -20.22
N PRO A 65 0.89 9.19 -21.43
CA PRO A 65 1.16 10.60 -21.74
C PRO A 65 0.54 11.55 -20.72
N LEU A 66 1.19 12.70 -20.47
CA LEU A 66 0.78 13.65 -19.42
C LEU A 66 -0.66 14.16 -19.55
N ASP A 67 -1.13 14.36 -20.77
CA ASP A 67 -2.50 14.77 -21.10
C ASP A 67 -3.54 13.67 -20.82
N GLN A 68 -3.10 12.43 -20.57
CA GLN A 68 -3.93 11.29 -20.19
C GLN A 68 -3.82 10.96 -18.70
N ILE A 69 -2.99 11.69 -17.94
CA ILE A 69 -2.90 11.50 -16.48
C ILE A 69 -4.12 12.16 -15.84
N HIS A 70 -5.10 11.35 -15.46
CA HIS A 70 -6.26 11.78 -14.71
C HIS A 70 -6.48 10.89 -13.48
N ALA A 71 -6.84 11.49 -12.35
CA ALA A 71 -7.29 10.75 -11.18
C ALA A 71 -8.76 10.34 -11.36
N TYR A 72 -9.03 9.05 -11.36
CA TYR A 72 -10.40 8.52 -11.36
C TYR A 72 -10.51 7.37 -10.36
N ALA A 73 -10.97 7.67 -9.15
CA ALA A 73 -11.15 6.69 -8.09
C ALA A 73 -12.48 6.93 -7.35
N PRO A 74 -13.65 6.72 -8.00
CA PRO A 74 -14.95 7.12 -7.46
C PRO A 74 -15.25 6.59 -6.05
N ALA A 75 -14.81 5.38 -5.74
CA ALA A 75 -15.00 4.79 -4.41
C ALA A 75 -14.20 5.54 -3.34
N ALA A 76 -12.95 5.93 -3.64
CA ALA A 76 -12.13 6.72 -2.73
C ALA A 76 -12.68 8.16 -2.61
N ASP A 77 -13.13 8.74 -3.72
CA ASP A 77 -13.71 10.09 -3.74
C ASP A 77 -14.97 10.18 -2.87
N ILE A 78 -15.89 9.21 -3.01
CA ILE A 78 -17.10 9.13 -2.18
C ILE A 78 -16.75 8.89 -0.70
N ALA A 79 -15.74 8.06 -0.42
CA ALA A 79 -15.29 7.83 0.96
C ALA A 79 -14.75 9.11 1.59
N MET A 80 -14.02 9.93 0.83
CA MET A 80 -13.53 11.24 1.29
C MET A 80 -14.66 12.24 1.52
N MET A 81 -15.66 12.30 0.63
CA MET A 81 -16.86 13.13 0.83
C MET A 81 -17.60 12.74 2.11
N ARG A 82 -17.71 11.44 2.41
CA ARG A 82 -18.33 10.95 3.65
C ARG A 82 -17.50 11.29 4.89
N HIS A 83 -16.17 11.25 4.79
CA HIS A 83 -15.25 11.58 5.88
C HIS A 83 -15.36 13.06 6.28
N GLU A 84 -15.60 13.96 5.31
CA GLU A 84 -15.81 15.39 5.56
C GLU A 84 -17.00 15.67 6.48
N THR A 85 -18.07 14.86 6.38
CA THR A 85 -19.29 15.02 7.20
C THR A 85 -19.29 14.17 8.47
N GLN A 86 -18.19 13.48 8.79
CA GLN A 86 -18.15 12.54 9.92
C GLN A 86 -17.97 13.26 11.26
N GLU A 87 -18.87 13.02 12.21
CA GLU A 87 -18.91 13.64 13.55
C GLU A 87 -17.64 13.33 14.39
N SER A 88 -17.08 12.13 14.25
CA SER A 88 -15.85 11.71 14.94
C SER A 88 -14.80 11.32 13.91
N ARG A 89 -13.64 11.99 13.98
CA ARG A 89 -12.51 11.80 13.07
C ARG A 89 -11.25 11.47 13.84
N LEU A 90 -10.73 10.26 13.61
CA LEU A 90 -9.41 9.84 14.12
C LEU A 90 -8.26 10.36 13.26
N PHE A 91 -8.55 10.75 12.02
CA PHE A 91 -7.60 11.21 11.02
C PHE A 91 -8.08 12.54 10.45
N TYR A 92 -7.15 13.46 10.20
CA TYR A 92 -7.42 14.69 9.48
C TYR A 92 -6.83 14.59 8.07
N ASN A 93 -7.54 15.19 7.11
CA ASN A 93 -7.08 15.33 5.72
C ASN A 93 -6.02 16.43 5.60
#